data_AF-A0A368H2B9-F1
#
_entry.id   AF-A0A368H2B9-F1
#
_cell.length_a   1.000
_cell.length_b   1.000
_cell.length_c   1.000
_cell.angle_alpha   90.00
_cell.angle_beta   90.00
_cell.angle_gamma   90.00
#
_symmetry.space_group_name_H-M   'P 1'
#
loop_
_entity.id
_entity.type
_entity.pdbx_description
1 polymer ?
#
loop_
_entity_poly.entity_id
_entity_poly.type
_entity_poly.pdbx_seq_one_letter_code
_entity_poly.pdbx_strand_id
1 'polypeptide(L)'
;MFIIQICPFDEKFNKLKWRQLNKLREEIAEEGHKSAVTALKKFEKELKEYDKDIKMHQDKVDATNKKIVKLKSKQSAMETDIQKFKEDAVAYKKLAHQKVKAHPWISDDMSHFGKKNTEYDFTG
;
A
#
# COMPACT_ATOMS: atom_id res chain seq x y z
N MET A 1 -83.89 -41.97 -24.29
CA MET A 1 -82.53 -42.12 -24.83
C MET A 1 -81.93 -40.72 -24.88
N PHE A 2 -81.05 -40.41 -23.92
CA PHE A 2 -80.47 -39.07 -23.74
C PHE A 2 -79.26 -38.92 -24.66
N ILE A 3 -79.32 -37.99 -25.62
CA ILE A 3 -78.13 -37.51 -26.31
C ILE A 3 -77.84 -36.14 -25.70
N ILE A 4 -76.94 -36.14 -24.72
CA ILE A 4 -76.43 -34.91 -24.11
C ILE A 4 -75.56 -34.25 -25.18
N GLN A 5 -76.08 -33.18 -25.76
CA GLN A 5 -75.37 -32.28 -26.65
C GLN A 5 -74.30 -31.57 -25.82
N ILE A 6 -73.07 -32.11 -25.84
CA ILE A 6 -71.92 -31.50 -25.16
C ILE A 6 -71.60 -30.20 -25.93
N CYS A 7 -71.84 -29.07 -25.27
CA CYS A 7 -71.78 -27.73 -25.82
C CYS A 7 -70.39 -27.34 -26.36
N PRO A 8 -70.29 -26.48 -27.40
CA PRO A 8 -69.06 -25.80 -27.84
C PRO A 8 -68.53 -24.74 -26.84
N PHE A 9 -68.95 -24.82 -25.59
CA PHE A 9 -68.65 -23.87 -24.52
C PHE A 9 -67.22 -24.08 -23.94
N ASP A 10 -66.71 -25.31 -24.01
CA ASP A 10 -65.41 -25.69 -23.43
C ASP A 10 -64.19 -25.09 -24.18
N GLU A 11 -64.21 -25.03 -25.51
CA GLU A 11 -63.05 -24.54 -26.28
C GLU A 11 -62.78 -23.04 -26.09
N LYS A 12 -63.84 -22.23 -26.04
CA LYS A 12 -63.71 -20.77 -25.84
C LYS A 12 -63.23 -20.44 -24.44
N PHE A 13 -63.71 -21.18 -23.44
CA PHE A 13 -63.29 -21.03 -22.05
C PHE A 13 -61.81 -21.39 -21.88
N ASN A 14 -61.37 -22.48 -22.52
CA ASN A 14 -59.98 -22.89 -22.51
C ASN A 14 -59.05 -21.85 -23.19
N LYS A 15 -59.47 -21.28 -24.33
CA LYS A 15 -58.72 -20.24 -25.06
C LYS A 15 -58.55 -18.93 -24.27
N LEU A 16 -59.57 -18.53 -23.50
CA LEU A 16 -59.52 -17.38 -22.59
C LEU A 16 -58.57 -17.63 -21.41
N LYS A 17 -58.61 -18.83 -20.83
CA LYS A 17 -57.71 -19.24 -19.76
C LYS A 17 -56.25 -19.22 -20.22
N TRP A 18 -55.97 -19.75 -21.42
CA TRP A 18 -54.64 -19.68 -22.06
C TRP A 18 -54.16 -18.24 -22.31
N ARG A 19 -55.04 -17.34 -22.75
CA ARG A 19 -54.68 -15.91 -22.91
C ARG A 19 -54.34 -15.24 -21.59
N GLN A 20 -55.10 -15.51 -20.53
CA GLN A 20 -54.83 -14.97 -19.20
C GLN A 20 -53.51 -15.52 -18.63
N LEU A 21 -53.26 -16.82 -18.81
CA LEU A 21 -52.02 -17.46 -18.40
C LEU A 21 -50.80 -16.90 -19.12
N ASN A 22 -50.90 -16.65 -20.43
CA ASN A 22 -49.81 -16.05 -21.20
C ASN A 22 -49.52 -14.60 -20.74
N LYS A 23 -50.55 -13.79 -20.48
CA LYS A 23 -50.36 -12.44 -19.94
C LYS A 23 -49.66 -12.43 -18.59
N LEU A 24 -50.08 -13.30 -17.67
CA LEU A 24 -49.41 -13.47 -16.37
C LEU A 24 -47.95 -13.91 -16.53
N ARG A 25 -47.68 -14.79 -17.50
CA ARG A 25 -46.31 -15.22 -17.83
C ARG A 25 -45.45 -14.07 -18.35
N GLU A 26 -46.01 -13.25 -19.22
CA GLU A 26 -45.34 -12.07 -19.78
C GLU A 26 -45.06 -11.02 -18.69
N GLU A 27 -46.01 -10.76 -17.79
CA GLU A 27 -45.82 -9.84 -16.67
C GLU A 27 -44.71 -10.32 -15.70
N ILE A 28 -44.72 -11.60 -15.33
CA ILE A 28 -43.67 -12.19 -14.47
C ILE A 28 -42.31 -12.13 -15.16
N ALA A 29 -42.26 -12.39 -16.48
CA ALA A 29 -41.01 -12.32 -17.24
C ALA A 29 -40.49 -10.88 -17.36
N GLU A 30 -41.36 -9.89 -17.59
CA GLU A 30 -41.00 -8.48 -17.60
C GLU A 30 -40.48 -7.99 -16.24
N GLU A 31 -41.13 -8.40 -15.16
CA GLU A 31 -40.72 -8.01 -13.81
C GLU A 31 -39.37 -8.65 -13.43
N GLY A 32 -39.17 -9.93 -13.78
CA GLY A 32 -37.88 -10.60 -13.68
C GLY A 32 -36.80 -9.91 -14.51
N HIS A 33 -37.12 -9.47 -15.73
CA HIS A 33 -36.20 -8.74 -16.59
C HIS A 33 -35.84 -7.36 -16.02
N LYS A 34 -36.82 -6.59 -15.54
CA LYS A 34 -36.59 -5.28 -14.89
C LYS A 34 -35.74 -5.42 -13.63
N SER A 35 -35.99 -6.44 -12.81
CA SER A 35 -35.18 -6.74 -11.62
C SER A 35 -33.74 -7.12 -12.00
N ALA A 36 -33.55 -7.97 -13.02
CA ALA A 36 -32.22 -8.34 -13.49
C ALA A 36 -31.44 -7.14 -14.07
N VAL A 37 -32.09 -6.28 -14.85
CA VAL A 37 -31.47 -5.06 -15.41
C VAL A 37 -31.09 -4.06 -14.33
N THR A 38 -31.90 -3.89 -13.29
CA THR A 38 -31.56 -2.99 -12.17
C THR A 38 -30.41 -3.54 -11.34
N ALA A 39 -30.35 -4.85 -11.11
CA ALA A 39 -29.21 -5.50 -10.46
C ALA A 39 -27.91 -5.33 -11.28
N LEU A 40 -27.96 -5.57 -12.59
CA LEU A 40 -26.82 -5.38 -13.49
C LEU A 40 -26.29 -3.95 -13.45
N LYS A 41 -27.17 -2.94 -13.44
CA LYS A 41 -26.76 -1.53 -13.32
C LYS A 41 -26.10 -1.19 -12.00
N LYS A 42 -26.46 -1.87 -10.89
CA LYS A 42 -25.79 -1.69 -9.60
C LYS A 42 -24.39 -2.29 -9.63
N PHE A 43 -24.27 -3.53 -10.10
CA PHE A 43 -22.96 -4.19 -10.24
C PHE A 43 -22.02 -3.44 -11.18
N GLU A 44 -22.52 -2.88 -12.28
CA GLU A 44 -21.69 -2.09 -13.19
C GLU A 44 -21.13 -0.83 -12.51
N LYS A 45 -21.90 -0.20 -11.61
CA LYS A 45 -21.42 0.96 -10.84
C LYS A 45 -20.38 0.54 -9.80
N GLU A 46 -20.64 -0.54 -9.07
CA GLU A 46 -19.72 -1.09 -8.07
C GLU A 46 -18.38 -1.47 -8.71
N LEU A 47 -18.41 -2.14 -9.88
CA LEU A 47 -17.19 -2.47 -10.61
C LEU A 47 -16.39 -1.22 -11.04
N LYS A 48 -17.06 -0.15 -11.45
CA LYS A 48 -16.40 1.12 -11.79
C LYS A 48 -15.80 1.81 -10.56
N GLU A 49 -16.42 1.67 -9.40
CA GLU A 49 -15.88 2.19 -8.14
C GLU A 49 -14.66 1.38 -7.70
N TYR A 50 -14.74 0.04 -7.74
CA TYR A 50 -13.60 -0.81 -7.44
C TYR A 50 -12.41 -0.58 -8.36
N ASP A 51 -12.64 -0.40 -9.67
CA ASP A 51 -11.54 -0.11 -10.61
C ASP A 51 -10.83 1.22 -10.29
N LYS A 52 -11.59 2.26 -9.90
CA LYS A 52 -11.02 3.53 -9.45
C LYS A 52 -10.22 3.37 -8.15
N ASP A 53 -10.75 2.62 -7.20
CA ASP A 53 -10.08 2.39 -5.92
C ASP A 53 -8.79 1.59 -6.10
N ILE A 54 -8.82 0.53 -6.92
CA ILE A 54 -7.63 -0.26 -7.27
C ILE A 54 -6.56 0.66 -7.88
N LYS A 55 -6.95 1.52 -8.83
CA LYS A 55 -6.01 2.45 -9.46
C LYS A 55 -5.42 3.44 -8.45
N MET A 56 -6.24 4.02 -7.59
CA MET A 56 -5.77 4.93 -6.53
C MET A 56 -4.80 4.21 -5.57
N HIS A 57 -5.10 2.98 -5.17
CA HIS A 57 -4.24 2.19 -4.30
C HIS A 57 -2.92 1.83 -5.00
N GLN A 58 -2.96 1.50 -6.29
CA GLN A 58 -1.77 1.25 -7.09
C GLN A 58 -0.87 2.50 -7.17
N ASP A 59 -1.44 3.67 -7.46
CA ASP A 59 -0.69 4.93 -7.49
C ASP A 59 -0.03 5.25 -6.13
N LYS A 60 -0.72 4.95 -5.03
CA LYS A 60 -0.16 5.10 -3.67
C LYS A 60 1.00 4.14 -3.43
N VAL A 61 0.89 2.89 -3.85
CA VAL A 61 1.96 1.87 -3.73
C VAL A 61 3.18 2.29 -4.56
N ASP A 62 2.97 2.78 -5.78
CA ASP A 62 4.09 3.21 -6.63
C ASP A 62 4.79 4.46 -6.06
N ALA A 63 4.02 5.39 -5.49
CA ALA A 63 4.57 6.56 -4.82
C ALA A 63 5.37 6.21 -3.55
N THR A 64 4.89 5.27 -2.73
CA THR A 64 5.62 4.80 -1.54
C THR A 64 6.84 4.00 -1.94
N ASN A 65 6.76 3.14 -2.95
CA ASN A 65 7.91 2.36 -3.45
C ASN A 65 9.04 3.27 -3.95
N LYS A 66 8.71 4.34 -4.70
CA LYS A 66 9.69 5.37 -5.11
C LYS A 66 10.38 6.03 -3.91
N LYS A 67 9.65 6.29 -2.82
CA LYS A 67 10.24 6.83 -1.58
C LYS A 67 11.14 5.82 -0.89
N ILE A 68 10.73 4.55 -0.82
CA ILE A 68 11.52 3.45 -0.23
C ILE A 68 12.86 3.31 -0.96
N VAL A 69 12.84 3.30 -2.30
CA VAL A 69 14.07 3.21 -3.10
C VAL A 69 15.03 4.37 -2.80
N LYS A 70 14.52 5.61 -2.74
CA LYS A 70 15.33 6.79 -2.38
C LYS A 70 15.87 6.74 -0.96
N LEU A 71 15.10 6.22 -0.01
CA LEU A 71 15.56 6.07 1.38
C LEU A 71 16.64 4.99 1.48
N LYS A 72 16.46 3.86 0.77
CA LYS A 72 17.44 2.78 0.74
C LYS A 72 18.77 3.24 0.14
N SER A 73 18.76 4.04 -0.92
CA SER A 73 20.00 4.60 -1.50
C SER A 73 20.70 5.58 -0.56
N LYS A 74 19.93 6.39 0.19
CA LYS A 74 20.49 7.28 1.22
C LYS A 74 21.09 6.50 2.38
N GLN A 75 20.41 5.44 2.81
CA GLN A 75 20.90 4.56 3.86
C GLN A 75 22.23 3.90 3.47
N SER A 76 22.33 3.33 2.26
CA SER A 76 23.60 2.72 1.81
C SER A 76 24.74 3.73 1.69
N ALA A 77 24.44 4.98 1.29
CA ALA A 77 25.44 6.05 1.26
C ALA A 77 25.95 6.38 2.68
N MET A 78 25.03 6.56 3.63
CA MET A 78 25.39 6.83 5.03
C MET A 78 26.15 5.67 5.68
N GLU A 79 25.79 4.41 5.38
CA GLU A 79 26.53 3.24 5.87
C GLU A 79 27.97 3.23 5.36
N THR A 80 28.18 3.61 4.09
CA THR A 80 29.52 3.74 3.50
C THR A 80 30.32 4.85 4.19
N ASP A 81 29.70 6.00 4.44
CA ASP A 81 30.36 7.12 5.12
C ASP A 81 30.72 6.77 6.57
N ILE A 82 29.83 6.10 7.29
CA ILE A 82 30.11 5.59 8.65
C ILE A 82 31.32 4.66 8.63
N GLN A 83 31.41 3.77 7.64
CA GLN A 83 32.53 2.84 7.54
C GLN A 83 33.85 3.59 7.29
N LYS A 84 33.85 4.57 6.39
CA LYS A 84 35.02 5.44 6.15
C LYS A 84 35.43 6.19 7.43
N PHE A 85 34.49 6.82 8.12
CA PHE A 85 34.80 7.53 9.36
C PHE A 85 35.35 6.62 10.45
N LYS A 86 34.90 5.37 10.52
CA LYS A 86 35.47 4.37 11.45
C LYS A 86 36.92 4.04 11.09
N GLU A 87 37.20 3.83 9.81
CA GLU A 87 38.56 3.54 9.32
C GLU A 87 39.50 4.72 9.57
N ASP A 88 39.06 5.93 9.24
CA ASP A 88 39.80 7.17 9.48
C ASP A 88 40.07 7.37 10.98
N ALA A 89 39.08 7.18 11.85
CA ALA A 89 39.26 7.30 13.30
C ALA A 89 40.32 6.31 13.83
N VAL A 90 40.32 5.08 13.33
CA VAL A 90 41.35 4.09 13.69
C VAL A 90 42.72 4.50 13.16
N ALA A 91 42.80 5.01 11.92
CA ALA A 91 44.04 5.48 11.33
C ALA A 91 44.63 6.67 12.11
N TYR A 92 43.81 7.68 12.43
CA TYR A 92 44.22 8.82 13.23
C TYR A 92 44.63 8.42 14.64
N LYS A 93 43.93 7.48 15.28
CA LYS A 93 44.33 6.95 16.60
C LYS A 93 45.70 6.27 16.53
N LYS A 94 45.96 5.46 15.50
CA LYS A 94 47.28 4.83 15.29
C LYS A 94 48.37 5.87 15.06
N LEU A 95 48.10 6.86 14.20
CA LEU A 95 49.04 7.94 13.91
C LEU A 95 49.36 8.76 15.15
N ALA A 96 48.36 9.13 15.95
CA ALA A 96 48.55 9.85 17.21
C ALA A 96 49.45 9.05 18.16
N HIS A 97 49.19 7.75 18.31
CA HIS A 97 50.00 6.89 19.17
C HIS A 97 51.45 6.75 18.66
N GLN A 98 51.66 6.69 17.35
CA GLN A 98 52.99 6.70 16.74
C GLN A 98 53.72 8.02 17.01
N LYS A 99 53.04 9.16 16.89
CA LYS A 99 53.63 10.48 17.16
C LYS A 99 54.02 10.65 18.62
N VAL A 100 53.18 10.20 19.56
CA VAL A 100 53.51 10.18 21.00
C VAL A 100 54.72 9.30 21.27
N LYS A 101 54.81 8.11 20.64
CA LYS A 101 55.99 7.23 20.79
C LYS A 101 57.27 7.84 20.19
N ALA A 102 57.16 8.51 19.04
CA ALA A 102 58.30 9.13 18.37
C ALA A 102 58.83 10.37 19.12
N HIS A 103 57.99 10.99 19.96
CA HIS A 103 58.30 12.22 20.67
C HIS A 103 57.93 12.08 22.15
N PRO A 104 58.81 11.49 22.99
CA PRO A 104 58.53 11.21 24.40
C PRO A 104 58.11 12.45 25.21
N TRP A 105 58.65 13.62 24.87
CA TRP A 105 58.31 14.91 25.50
C TRP A 105 56.81 15.26 25.39
N ILE A 106 56.09 14.76 24.38
CA ILE A 106 54.63 14.97 24.25
C ILE A 106 53.87 14.31 25.40
N SER A 107 54.32 13.13 25.86
CA SER A 107 53.70 12.43 26.98
C SER A 107 53.92 13.18 28.29
N ASP A 108 55.13 13.72 28.47
CA ASP A 108 55.50 14.49 29.66
C ASP A 108 54.73 15.81 29.71
N ASP A 109 54.62 16.55 28.60
CA ASP A 109 53.85 17.78 28.51
C ASP A 109 52.35 17.55 28.74
N MET A 110 51.76 16.49 28.17
CA MET A 110 50.35 16.14 28.43
C MET A 110 50.05 15.88 29.90
N SER A 111 51.03 15.42 30.69
CA SER A 111 50.84 15.16 32.12
C SER A 111 50.82 16.44 32.99
N HIS A 112 51.35 17.54 32.47
CA HIS A 112 51.42 18.84 33.13
C HIS A 112 50.42 19.86 32.56
N PHE A 113 49.92 19.62 31.34
CA PHE A 113 48.97 20.50 30.65
C PHE A 113 47.69 20.74 31.46
N GLY A 114 47.35 22.01 31.72
CA GLY A 114 46.12 22.41 32.41
C GLY A 114 46.08 22.12 33.92
N LYS A 115 47.22 21.75 34.54
CA LYS A 115 47.31 21.61 36.01
C LYS A 115 47.58 22.97 36.65
N LYS A 116 46.79 23.29 37.68
CA LYS A 116 46.97 24.51 38.48
C LYS A 116 48.36 24.57 39.11
N ASN A 117 48.97 25.76 39.07
CA ASN A 117 50.33 26.02 39.58
C ASN A 117 51.46 25.31 38.82
N THR A 118 51.26 25.03 37.53
CA THR A 118 52.34 24.59 36.62
C THR A 118 52.59 25.64 35.55
N GLU A 119 53.74 25.59 34.87
CA GLU A 119 54.07 26.48 33.74
C GLU A 119 53.09 26.34 32.55
N TYR A 120 52.24 25.31 32.56
CA TYR A 120 51.23 25.01 31.55
C TYR A 120 49.79 25.19 32.08
N ASP A 121 49.61 26.06 33.07
CA ASP A 121 48.31 26.47 33.60
C ASP A 121 47.65 27.54 32.71
N PHE A 122 46.64 27.13 31.95
CA PHE A 122 45.84 28.00 31.09
C PHE A 122 44.51 28.42 31.75
N THR A 123 44.35 28.26 33.07
CA THR A 123 43.10 28.57 33.80
C THR A 123 43.02 29.98 34.39
N GLY A 124 43.88 30.90 33.91
CA GLY A 124 43.84 32.33 34.20
C GLY A 124 42.65 33.06 33.56
#